data_AF-A0A7X9DFD9-F1
#
_entry.id   AF-A0A7X9DFD9-F1
#
_cell.length_a   1.000
_cell.length_b   1.000
_cell.length_c   1.000
_cell.angle_alpha   90.00
_cell.angle_beta   90.00
_cell.angle_gamma   90.00
#
_symmetry.space_group_name_H-M   'P 1'
#
loop_
_entity.id
_entity.type
_entity.pdbx_description
1 polymer ?
#
loop_
_entity_poly.entity_id
_entity_poly.type
_entity_poly.pdbx_seq_one_letter_code
_entity_poly.pdbx_strand_id
1 'polypeptide(L)' 'KEKILEKFISTHTKYDEPTKQEFKKLLEKNSIKLSDSTAYFILKSEIYRYTKRPLYDLEFDNQLTEAIKIINEQ' A
#
# COMPACT_ATOMS: atom_id res chain seq x y z
N LYS A 1 -6.96 -14.18 -11.66
CA LYS A 1 -6.30 -14.27 -10.33
C LYS A 1 -6.63 -13.06 -9.42
N GLU A 2 -7.40 -12.07 -9.89
CA GLU A 2 -7.80 -10.84 -9.15
C GLU A 2 -8.75 -11.03 -7.96
N LYS A 3 -9.47 -12.16 -7.87
CA LYS A 3 -10.57 -12.34 -6.90
C LYS A 3 -10.19 -12.22 -5.42
N ILE A 4 -8.93 -12.48 -5.04
CA ILE A 4 -8.51 -12.41 -3.63
C ILE A 4 -8.31 -10.95 -3.21
N LEU A 5 -7.69 -10.16 -4.08
CA LEU A 5 -7.41 -8.77 -3.83
C LEU A 5 -8.67 -7.92 -3.87
N GLU A 6 -9.51 -8.12 -4.90
CA GLU A 6 -10.80 -7.43 -5.05
C GLU A 6 -11.73 -7.68 -3.86
N LYS A 7 -11.79 -8.93 -3.36
CA LYS A 7 -12.55 -9.25 -2.14
C LYS A 7 -11.98 -8.59 -0.91
N PHE A 8 -10.66 -8.45 -0.82
CA PHE A 8 -10.00 -7.83 0.32
C PHE A 8 -10.26 -6.32 0.37
N ILE A 9 -10.08 -5.62 -0.76
CA ILE A 9 -10.30 -4.17 -0.87
C ILE A 9 -11.78 -3.77 -0.79
N SER A 10 -12.70 -4.68 -1.12
CA SER A 10 -14.14 -4.45 -0.91
C SER A 10 -14.49 -4.30 0.58
N THR A 11 -13.72 -4.96 1.45
CA THR A 11 -13.90 -4.89 2.92
C THR A 11 -12.98 -3.84 3.54
N HIS A 12 -11.82 -3.58 2.93
CA HIS A 12 -10.82 -2.63 3.42
C HIS A 12 -10.53 -1.55 2.38
N THR A 13 -11.26 -0.43 2.49
CA THR A 13 -11.20 0.69 1.55
C THR A 13 -10.17 1.76 1.93
N LYS A 14 -9.46 1.57 3.04
CA LYS A 14 -8.48 2.52 3.55
C LYS A 14 -7.11 1.86 3.66
N TYR A 15 -6.11 2.64 3.29
CA TYR A 15 -4.72 2.24 3.43
C TYR A 15 -4.20 2.68 4.79
N ASP A 16 -4.22 1.77 5.76
CA ASP A 16 -3.83 1.99 7.15
C ASP A 16 -3.10 0.76 7.73
N GLU A 17 -2.46 0.91 8.89
CA GLU A 17 -1.69 -0.16 9.54
C GLU A 17 -2.48 -1.47 9.76
N PRO A 18 -3.71 -1.47 10.30
CA PRO A 18 -4.46 -2.71 10.46
C PRO A 18 -4.76 -3.38 9.11
N THR A 19 -5.06 -2.62 8.07
CA THR A 19 -5.27 -3.16 6.72
C THR A 19 -3.99 -3.78 6.15
N LYS A 20 -2.81 -3.19 6.37
CA LYS A 20 -1.51 -3.76 5.97
C LYS A 20 -1.26 -5.12 6.64
N GLN A 21 -1.51 -5.21 7.94
CA GLN A 21 -1.31 -6.45 8.70
C GLN A 21 -2.26 -7.56 8.23
N GLU A 22 -3.54 -7.24 8.03
CA GLU A 22 -4.51 -8.21 7.53
C GLU A 22 -4.21 -8.65 6.09
N PHE A 23 -3.71 -7.74 5.25
CA PHE A 23 -3.28 -8.07 3.90
C PHE A 23 -2.08 -9.02 3.90
N LYS A 24 -1.10 -8.80 4.79
CA LYS A 24 0.05 -9.69 4.95
C LYS A 24 -0.38 -11.09 5.37
N LYS A 25 -1.27 -11.22 6.36
CA LYS A 25 -1.86 -12.51 6.75
C LYS A 25 -2.61 -13.19 5.61
N LEU A 26 -3.33 -12.42 4.78
CA LEU A 26 -4.01 -12.94 3.60
C LEU A 26 -3.01 -13.54 2.60
N LEU A 27 -1.90 -12.85 2.34
CA LEU A 27 -0.85 -13.34 1.44
C LEU A 27 -0.21 -14.62 1.99
N GLU A 28 0.12 -14.66 3.28
CA GLU A 28 0.69 -15.84 3.95
C GLU A 28 -0.27 -17.03 3.90
N LYS A 29 -1.56 -16.81 4.17
CA LYS A 29 -2.60 -17.85 4.09
C LYS A 29 -2.73 -18.45 2.68
N ASN A 30 -2.46 -17.65 1.65
CA ASN A 30 -2.50 -18.10 0.25
C ASN A 30 -1.12 -18.57 -0.26
N SER A 31 -0.12 -18.74 0.63
CA SER A 31 1.25 -19.12 0.28
C SER A 31 1.92 -18.19 -0.75
N ILE A 32 1.53 -16.91 -0.75
CA ILE A 32 2.10 -15.89 -1.62
C ILE A 32 3.27 -15.25 -0.89
N LYS A 33 4.49 -15.45 -1.41
CA LYS A 33 5.70 -14.81 -0.89
C LYS A 33 5.96 -13.51 -1.65
N LEU A 34 5.68 -12.39 -0.99
CA LEU A 34 6.03 -11.05 -1.44
C LEU A 34 6.84 -10.36 -0.35
N SER A 35 7.72 -9.44 -0.73
CA SER A 35 8.32 -8.52 0.24
C SER A 35 7.25 -7.56 0.76
N ASP A 36 7.41 -7.10 2.01
CA ASP A 36 6.47 -6.17 2.63
C ASP A 36 6.26 -4.92 1.78
N SER A 37 7.34 -4.35 1.23
CA SER A 37 7.28 -3.18 0.34
C SER A 37 6.43 -3.46 -0.92
N THR A 38 6.64 -4.58 -1.60
CA THR A 38 5.85 -4.94 -2.79
C THR A 38 4.40 -5.24 -2.46
N ALA A 39 4.14 -5.95 -1.36
CA ALA A 39 2.78 -6.22 -0.90
C ALA A 39 2.03 -4.92 -0.61
N TYR A 40 2.66 -3.99 0.12
CA TYR A 40 2.07 -2.72 0.49
C TYR A 40 1.89 -1.79 -0.71
N PHE A 41 2.80 -1.81 -1.68
CA PHE A 41 2.65 -1.07 -2.93
C PHE A 41 1.42 -1.54 -3.72
N ILE A 42 1.27 -2.86 -3.89
CA ILE A 42 0.11 -3.45 -4.57
C ILE A 42 -1.18 -3.09 -3.87
N LEU A 43 -1.23 -3.25 -2.54
CA LEU A 43 -2.38 -2.90 -1.72
C LEU A 43 -2.77 -1.42 -1.88
N LYS A 44 -1.79 -0.52 -1.80
CA LYS A 44 -2.00 0.93 -1.94
C LYS A 44 -2.54 1.29 -3.32
N SER A 45 -1.91 0.74 -4.37
CA SER A 45 -2.33 0.94 -5.76
C SER A 45 -3.78 0.51 -5.99
N GLU A 46 -4.17 -0.63 -5.43
CA GLU A 46 -5.49 -1.20 -5.66
C GLU A 46 -6.57 -0.52 -4.83
N ILE A 47 -6.28 -0.09 -3.59
CA ILE A 47 -7.21 0.76 -2.82
C ILE A 47 -7.47 2.09 -3.53
N TYR A 48 -6.41 2.75 -4.03
CA TYR A 48 -6.53 4.03 -4.73
C TYR A 48 -7.11 3.94 -6.13
N ARG A 49 -7.32 2.73 -6.65
CA ARG A 49 -8.10 2.52 -7.88
C ARG A 49 -9.58 2.81 -7.66
N TYR A 50 -10.09 2.59 -6.45
CA TYR A 50 -11.50 2.76 -6.09
C TYR A 50 -11.76 3.95 -5.16
N THR A 51 -10.70 4.61 -4.69
CA THR A 51 -10.77 5.73 -3.76
C THR A 51 -9.96 6.93 -4.28
N LYS A 52 -10.17 8.12 -3.72
CA LYS A 52 -9.38 9.30 -4.10
C LYS A 52 -7.91 9.08 -3.75
N ARG A 53 -7.06 9.09 -4.78
CA ARG A 53 -5.61 9.04 -4.62
C ARG A 53 -5.11 10.35 -3.97
N PRO A 54 -4.25 10.29 -2.94
CA PRO A 54 -3.58 11.47 -2.42
C PRO A 54 -2.68 12.08 -3.50
N LEU A 55 -2.46 13.40 -3.43
CA LEU A 55 -1.59 14.13 -4.38
C LEU A 55 -0.12 13.70 -4.29
N TYR A 56 0.28 13.18 -3.13
CA TYR A 56 1.66 12.87 -2.81
C TYR A 56 1.75 11.48 -2.18
N ASP A 57 2.79 10.74 -2.51
CA ASP A 57 3.07 9.41 -1.97
C ASP A 57 4.38 9.41 -1.17
N LEU A 58 4.29 9.70 0.12
CA LEU A 58 5.48 9.77 0.98
C LEU A 58 6.08 8.40 1.33
N GLU A 59 5.47 7.29 0.90
CA GLU A 59 5.97 5.94 1.21
C GLU A 59 6.73 5.32 0.05
N PHE A 60 6.31 5.63 -1.19
CA PHE A 60 6.89 5.03 -2.40
C PHE A 60 7.52 6.06 -3.35
N ASP A 61 7.30 7.37 -3.12
CA ASP A 61 8.01 8.44 -3.84
C ASP A 61 9.30 8.81 -3.10
N ASN A 62 10.39 8.15 -3.49
CA ASN A 62 11.71 8.39 -2.93
C ASN A 62 12.20 9.82 -3.23
N GLN A 63 11.90 10.37 -4.40
CA GLN A 63 12.34 11.71 -4.79
C GLN A 63 11.67 12.79 -3.94
N LEU A 64 10.36 12.66 -3.70
CA LEU A 64 9.63 13.54 -2.81
C LEU A 64 10.16 13.45 -1.37
N THR A 65 10.42 12.23 -0.90
CA THR A 65 10.95 11.97 0.44
C THR A 65 12.32 12.60 0.63
N GLU A 66 13.21 12.47 -0.36
CA GLU A 66 14.53 13.12 -0.34
C GLU A 66 14.42 14.65 -0.40
N ALA A 67 13.55 15.20 -1.25
CA ALA A 67 13.34 16.63 -1.34
C ALA A 67 12.87 17.24 -0.01
N ILE A 68 11.94 16.58 0.70
CA ILE A 68 11.46 17.04 2.02
C ILE A 68 12.60 17.03 3.06
N LYS A 69 13.47 16.01 3.04
CA LYS A 69 14.63 15.97 3.94
C LYS A 69 15.57 17.16 3.71
N ILE A 70 15.93 17.41 2.46
CA ILE A 70 16.81 18.52 2.07
C ILE A 70 16.22 19.88 2.51
N ILE A 71 14.90 20.06 2.35
CA ILE A 71 14.22 21.30 2.77
C ILE A 71 14.18 21.46 4.29
N ASN A 72 13.99 20.37 5.05
CA ASN A 72 13.90 20.42 6.51
C ASN A 72 15.27 20.48 7.22
N GLU A 73 16.36 20.12 6.53
CA GLU A 73 17.73 20.25 7.04
C GLU A 73 18.36 21.64 6.76
N GLN A 74 17.62 22.54 6.10
CA GLN A 74 17.96 23.96 5.92
C GLN A 74 17.39 24.82 7.07
#